data_AF-A0A351NTF4-F1
#
_entry.id   AF-A0A351NTF4-F1
#
_cell.length_a   1.000
_cell.length_b   1.000
_cell.length_c   1.000
_cell.angle_alpha   90.00
_cell.angle_beta   90.00
_cell.angle_gamma   90.00
#
_symmetry.space_group_name_H-M   'P 1'
#
loop_
_entity.id
_entity.type
_entity.pdbx_description
1 polymer ?
#
loop_
_entity_poly.entity_id
_entity_poly.type
_entity_poly.pdbx_seq_one_letter_code
_entity_poly.pdbx_strand_id
1 'polypeptide(L)'
;MFGRLTLDSIPYEDPIIMTTFTVVAIGGLGLIGSILYFGKLKYLWHEWLTSVDHKKIGIMYVIVAMIMLFRGFSDALLMRSQQAVAVASESGAGYLPPEHYDQIFTAHGVIMIFFVAMPLIVGLMNIVVPLQIGARDVAFPFLNSLSFWLFVSGALLMNISLFVGEFAATGWLAYPPLSGIEYSPWVGVDYWLWALQISGIGTLLTGINFVVTILRMRAPGMTLMKMPVFTWTSFCANVLIVVAFPILTVSITLLTLDRYMGTHFFTGDMGGNQMMYVNLIWAWGHPEVYILI
;
A
#
# COMPACT_ATOMS: atom_id res chain seq x y z
N MET A 1 8.69 15.76 -20.44
CA MET A 1 8.52 15.99 -21.89
C MET A 1 7.12 16.51 -22.22
N PHE A 2 6.05 16.07 -21.52
CA PHE A 2 4.69 16.61 -21.64
C PHE A 2 3.96 16.53 -20.29
N GLY A 3 2.75 17.08 -20.19
CA GLY A 3 1.86 16.95 -19.03
C GLY A 3 2.08 18.03 -17.96
N ARG A 4 1.54 17.80 -16.76
CA ARG A 4 1.66 18.72 -15.60
C ARG A 4 3.04 18.66 -14.92
N LEU A 5 3.88 17.68 -15.28
CA LEU A 5 5.18 17.48 -14.68
C LEU A 5 6.17 18.55 -15.15
N THR A 6 6.63 19.37 -14.22
CA THR A 6 7.65 20.41 -14.43
C THR A 6 8.86 20.16 -13.52
N LEU A 7 9.95 20.94 -13.69
CA LEU A 7 11.07 20.89 -12.75
C LEU A 7 10.66 21.35 -11.35
N ASP A 8 9.66 22.22 -11.25
CA ASP A 8 9.10 22.70 -9.98
C ASP A 8 8.30 21.63 -9.23
N SER A 9 8.05 20.48 -9.87
CA SER A 9 7.46 19.32 -9.18
C SER A 9 8.44 18.65 -8.22
N ILE A 10 9.73 19.00 -8.23
CA ILE A 10 10.71 18.48 -7.27
C ILE A 10 10.88 19.51 -6.15
N PRO A 11 10.75 19.13 -4.86
CA PRO A 11 10.79 20.06 -3.74
C PRO A 11 12.25 20.45 -3.38
N TYR A 12 12.94 21.15 -4.28
CA TYR A 12 14.34 21.56 -4.11
C TYR A 12 14.59 22.43 -2.87
N GLU A 13 13.59 23.20 -2.46
CA GLU A 13 13.65 24.12 -1.32
C GLU A 13 13.44 23.42 0.03
N ASP A 14 12.94 22.18 0.05
CA ASP A 14 12.71 21.43 1.29
C ASP A 14 13.99 20.67 1.71
N PRO A 15 14.70 21.12 2.77
CA PRO A 15 15.95 20.49 3.18
C PRO A 15 15.74 19.07 3.71
N ILE A 16 14.58 18.77 4.30
CA ILE A 16 14.27 17.45 4.87
C ILE A 16 14.09 16.46 3.73
N ILE A 17 13.29 16.81 2.73
CA ILE A 17 13.02 15.93 1.57
C ILE A 17 14.29 15.76 0.73
N MET A 18 15.04 16.83 0.45
CA MET A 18 16.26 16.74 -0.37
C MET A 18 17.38 15.96 0.32
N THR A 19 17.52 16.08 1.64
CA THR A 19 18.44 15.23 2.41
C THR A 19 18.02 13.78 2.33
N THR A 20 16.72 13.49 2.48
CA THR A 20 16.17 12.14 2.37
C THR A 20 16.42 11.55 0.97
N PHE A 21 16.17 12.33 -0.08
CA PHE A 21 16.45 11.94 -1.46
C PHE A 21 17.91 11.55 -1.66
N THR A 22 18.83 12.39 -1.17
CA THR A 22 20.28 12.14 -1.27
C THR A 22 20.69 10.84 -0.58
N VAL A 23 20.20 10.61 0.65
CA VAL A 23 20.49 9.38 1.40
C VAL A 23 19.94 8.15 0.68
N VAL A 24 18.69 8.21 0.21
CA VAL A 24 18.05 7.11 -0.53
C VAL A 24 18.76 6.85 -1.86
N ALA A 25 19.15 7.89 -2.59
CA ALA A 25 19.88 7.77 -3.86
C ALA A 25 21.25 7.13 -3.66
N ILE A 26 22.01 7.56 -2.65
CA ILE A 26 23.31 6.95 -2.30
C ILE A 26 23.11 5.49 -1.90
N GLY A 27 22.13 5.18 -1.05
CA GLY A 27 21.80 3.81 -0.66
C GLY A 27 21.42 2.92 -1.84
N GLY A 28 20.59 3.43 -2.75
CA GLY A 28 20.18 2.73 -3.98
C GLY A 28 21.35 2.47 -4.92
N LEU A 29 22.20 3.48 -5.16
CA LEU A 29 23.42 3.32 -5.95
C LEU A 29 24.39 2.33 -5.31
N GLY A 30 24.54 2.36 -3.99
CA GLY A 30 25.35 1.39 -3.24
C GLY A 30 24.82 -0.05 -3.38
N LEU A 31 23.51 -0.23 -3.33
CA LEU A 31 22.86 -1.54 -3.54
C LEU A 31 23.07 -2.05 -4.97
N ILE A 32 22.81 -1.21 -5.97
CA ILE A 32 23.01 -1.56 -7.39
C ILE A 32 24.49 -1.89 -7.64
N GLY A 33 25.41 -1.04 -7.15
CA GLY A 33 26.85 -1.26 -7.24
C GLY A 33 27.28 -2.59 -6.61
N SER A 34 26.73 -2.93 -5.45
CA SER A 34 26.99 -4.21 -4.77
C SER A 34 26.49 -5.40 -5.57
N ILE A 35 25.28 -5.33 -6.14
CA ILE A 35 24.70 -6.40 -6.97
C ILE A 35 25.57 -6.65 -8.21
N LEU A 36 26.04 -5.57 -8.85
CA LEU A 36 26.92 -5.65 -10.03
C LEU A 36 28.30 -6.19 -9.66
N TYR A 37 28.91 -5.68 -8.58
CA TYR A 37 30.22 -6.12 -8.09
C TYR A 37 30.25 -7.62 -7.76
N PHE A 38 29.21 -8.13 -7.08
CA PHE A 38 29.10 -9.56 -6.75
C PHE A 38 28.52 -10.42 -7.88
N GLY A 39 28.22 -9.85 -9.05
CA GLY A 39 27.70 -10.59 -10.21
C GLY A 39 26.34 -11.24 -9.96
N LYS A 40 25.51 -10.71 -9.05
CA LYS A 40 24.25 -11.34 -8.61
C LYS A 40 23.03 -11.02 -9.49
N LEU A 41 23.20 -10.23 -10.55
CA LEU A 41 22.09 -9.82 -11.42
C LEU A 41 21.34 -11.01 -12.03
N LYS A 42 22.05 -11.98 -12.62
CA LYS A 42 21.44 -13.19 -13.20
C LYS A 42 20.75 -14.03 -12.13
N TYR A 43 21.35 -14.14 -10.95
CA TYR A 43 20.76 -14.88 -9.83
C TYR A 43 19.46 -14.23 -9.37
N LEU A 44 19.44 -12.92 -9.13
CA LEU A 44 18.21 -12.21 -8.74
C LEU A 44 17.10 -12.38 -9.76
N TRP A 45 17.41 -12.22 -11.05
CA TRP A 45 16.43 -12.37 -12.10
C TRP A 45 15.77 -13.76 -12.11
N HIS A 46 16.57 -14.83 -12.23
CA HIS A 46 16.05 -16.19 -12.40
C HIS A 46 15.52 -16.82 -11.11
N GLU A 47 16.10 -16.46 -9.96
CA GLU A 47 15.77 -17.12 -8.69
C GLU A 47 14.73 -16.37 -7.87
N TRP A 48 14.60 -15.05 -7.98
CA TRP A 48 13.75 -14.25 -7.09
C TRP A 48 12.70 -13.46 -7.86
N LEU A 49 13.13 -12.59 -8.78
CA LEU A 49 12.24 -11.61 -9.41
C LEU A 49 11.17 -12.27 -10.29
N THR A 50 11.53 -13.35 -10.98
CA THR A 50 10.60 -14.14 -11.80
C THR A 50 10.14 -15.43 -11.10
N SER A 51 10.33 -15.54 -9.78
CA SER A 51 9.96 -16.75 -9.05
C SER A 51 8.44 -16.87 -8.89
N VAL A 52 7.95 -18.09 -9.05
CA VAL A 52 6.56 -18.47 -8.72
C VAL A 52 6.46 -19.24 -7.39
N ASP A 53 7.59 -19.60 -6.77
CA ASP A 53 7.62 -20.30 -5.48
C ASP A 53 7.02 -19.42 -4.36
N HIS A 54 5.95 -19.92 -3.74
CA HIS A 54 5.22 -19.26 -2.66
C HIS A 54 6.12 -18.82 -1.48
N LYS A 55 7.20 -19.55 -1.19
CA LYS A 55 8.13 -19.21 -0.10
C LYS A 55 8.96 -17.99 -0.47
N LYS A 56 9.50 -17.96 -1.69
CA LYS A 56 10.31 -16.83 -2.16
C LYS A 56 9.46 -15.57 -2.29
N ILE A 57 8.25 -15.69 -2.84
CA ILE A 57 7.28 -14.59 -2.91
C ILE A 57 6.94 -14.08 -1.50
N GLY A 58 6.63 -14.98 -0.55
CA GLY A 58 6.34 -14.58 0.82
C GLY A 58 7.54 -13.90 1.52
N ILE A 59 8.77 -14.35 1.28
CA ILE A 59 9.99 -13.68 1.77
C ILE A 59 10.11 -12.27 1.18
N MET A 60 9.87 -12.10 -0.13
CA MET A 60 9.91 -10.78 -0.75
C MET A 60 8.84 -9.84 -0.20
N TYR A 61 7.63 -10.32 0.06
CA TYR A 61 6.58 -9.55 0.75
C TYR A 61 7.04 -9.04 2.11
N VAL A 62 7.61 -9.91 2.95
CA VAL A 62 8.13 -9.54 4.27
C VAL A 62 9.27 -8.52 4.15
N ILE A 63 10.21 -8.71 3.20
CA ILE A 63 11.32 -7.77 2.99
C ILE A 63 10.79 -6.37 2.63
N VAL A 64 9.87 -6.27 1.67
CA VAL A 64 9.30 -4.97 1.27
C VAL A 64 8.56 -4.35 2.45
N ALA A 65 7.78 -5.12 3.20
CA ALA A 65 7.06 -4.62 4.36
C ALA A 65 8.00 -4.08 5.45
N MET A 66 9.16 -4.72 5.67
CA MET A 66 10.17 -4.25 6.61
C MET A 66 10.85 -2.95 6.15
N ILE A 67 11.09 -2.79 4.84
CA ILE A 67 11.60 -1.53 4.27
C ILE A 67 10.57 -0.42 4.45
N MET A 68 9.30 -0.70 4.18
CA MET A 68 8.20 0.24 4.35
C MET A 68 7.95 0.58 5.82
N LEU A 69 8.19 -0.36 6.74
CA LEU A 69 8.13 -0.11 8.18
C LEU A 69 9.15 0.94 8.60
N PHE A 70 10.36 0.93 8.04
CA PHE A 70 11.35 1.97 8.33
C PHE A 70 10.86 3.36 7.90
N ARG A 71 10.25 3.45 6.71
CA ARG A 71 9.64 4.69 6.20
C ARG A 71 8.49 5.15 7.10
N GLY A 72 7.52 4.28 7.38
CA GLY A 72 6.37 4.59 8.24
C GLY A 72 6.77 4.94 9.67
N PHE A 73 7.79 4.28 10.23
CA PHE A 73 8.32 4.61 11.55
C PHE A 73 9.03 5.98 11.57
N SER A 74 9.76 6.32 10.51
CA SER A 74 10.39 7.63 10.37
C SER A 74 9.33 8.75 10.37
N ASP A 75 8.22 8.57 9.65
CA ASP A 75 7.09 9.50 9.66
C ASP A 75 6.46 9.65 11.05
N ALA A 76 6.33 8.53 11.78
CA ALA A 76 5.80 8.54 13.14
C ALA A 76 6.69 9.37 14.08
N LEU A 77 8.01 9.21 13.97
CA LEU A 77 8.98 10.01 14.72
C LEU A 77 8.82 11.49 14.39
N LEU A 78 8.77 11.85 13.10
CA LEU A 78 8.59 13.24 12.66
C LEU A 78 7.30 13.86 13.21
N MET A 79 6.18 13.12 13.16
CA MET A 79 4.92 13.61 13.72
C MET A 79 5.00 13.81 15.24
N ARG A 80 5.58 12.85 15.96
CA ARG A 80 5.71 12.94 17.42
C ARG A 80 6.65 14.06 17.84
N SER A 81 7.79 14.23 17.16
CA SER A 81 8.71 15.34 17.45
C SER A 81 8.10 16.69 17.13
N GLN A 82 7.37 16.82 16.02
CA GLN A 82 6.63 18.04 15.71
C GLN A 82 5.67 18.43 16.83
N GLN A 83 4.85 17.48 17.31
CA GLN A 83 3.91 17.75 18.40
C GLN A 83 4.63 18.13 19.69
N ALA A 84 5.73 17.45 20.03
CA ALA A 84 6.52 17.77 21.22
C ALA A 84 7.12 19.19 21.16
N VAL A 85 7.68 19.57 20.01
CA VAL A 85 8.25 20.92 19.79
C VAL A 85 7.17 21.98 19.82
N ALA A 86 6.03 21.75 19.14
CA ALA A 86 4.92 22.70 19.12
C ALA A 86 4.35 22.96 20.52
N VAL A 87 4.19 21.93 21.35
CA VAL A 87 3.74 22.07 22.74
C VAL A 87 4.77 22.79 23.63
N ALA A 88 6.06 22.58 23.38
CA ALA A 88 7.14 23.22 24.14
C ALA A 88 7.41 24.67 23.70
N SER A 89 6.94 25.07 22.52
CA SER A 89 7.14 26.41 21.95
C SER A 89 6.12 27.40 22.50
N GLU A 90 6.58 28.57 22.97
CA GLU A 90 5.69 29.64 23.44
C GLU A 90 4.74 30.15 22.35
N SER A 91 5.15 30.08 21.07
CA SER A 91 4.32 30.48 19.93
C SER A 91 3.39 29.36 19.44
N GLY A 92 3.53 28.14 19.95
CA GLY A 92 2.88 26.95 19.40
C GLY A 92 3.43 26.51 18.04
N ALA A 93 4.45 27.20 17.51
CA ALA A 93 5.04 26.86 16.22
C ALA A 93 5.99 25.66 16.37
N GLY A 94 5.79 24.64 15.53
CA GLY A 94 6.75 23.54 15.32
C GLY A 94 7.64 23.78 14.09
N TYR A 95 8.37 22.75 13.66
CA TYR A 95 9.27 22.80 12.51
C TYR A 95 8.64 22.28 11.20
N LEU A 96 7.53 21.54 11.27
CA LEU A 96 6.74 21.13 10.10
C LEU A 96 5.57 22.10 9.86
N PRO A 97 5.46 22.70 8.66
CA PRO A 97 4.25 23.40 8.24
C PRO A 97 3.04 22.44 8.19
N PRO A 98 1.79 22.95 8.32
CA PRO A 98 0.59 22.11 8.32
C PRO A 98 0.48 21.19 7.10
N GLU A 99 0.73 21.72 5.90
CA GLU A 99 0.66 20.95 4.65
C GLU A 99 1.62 19.75 4.66
N HIS A 100 2.88 19.95 5.05
CA HIS A 100 3.85 18.86 5.16
C HIS A 100 3.46 17.87 6.27
N TYR A 101 3.00 18.36 7.43
CA TYR A 101 2.54 17.49 8.51
C TYR A 101 1.36 16.60 8.10
N ASP A 102 0.38 17.15 7.39
CA ASP A 102 -0.81 16.45 6.92
C ASP A 102 -0.48 15.41 5.84
N GLN A 103 0.49 15.72 4.96
CA GLN A 103 1.04 14.74 4.01
C GLN A 103 1.74 13.59 4.73
N ILE A 104 2.59 13.87 5.72
CA ILE A 104 3.29 12.84 6.51
C ILE A 104 2.28 11.95 7.23
N PHE A 105 1.29 12.53 7.91
CA PHE A 105 0.27 11.77 8.62
C PHE A 105 -0.54 10.88 7.67
N THR A 106 -0.94 11.42 6.53
CA THR A 106 -1.69 10.69 5.52
C THR A 106 -0.87 9.53 4.97
N ALA A 107 0.37 9.79 4.57
CA ALA A 107 1.26 8.78 4.00
C ALA A 107 1.64 7.70 5.03
N HIS A 108 1.89 8.09 6.28
CA HIS A 108 2.14 7.16 7.39
C HIS A 108 0.99 6.16 7.55
N GLY A 109 -0.25 6.65 7.66
CA GLY A 109 -1.42 5.79 7.83
C GLY A 109 -1.60 4.82 6.67
N VAL A 110 -1.43 5.31 5.43
CA VAL A 110 -1.53 4.46 4.23
C VAL A 110 -0.42 3.40 4.23
N ILE A 111 0.81 3.77 4.58
CA ILE A 111 1.92 2.82 4.59
C ILE A 111 1.76 1.75 5.65
N MET A 112 1.42 2.13 6.88
CA MET A 112 1.31 1.16 7.97
C MET A 112 0.22 0.12 7.71
N ILE A 113 -0.91 0.52 7.12
CA ILE A 113 -2.01 -0.41 6.81
C ILE A 113 -1.72 -1.21 5.54
N PHE A 114 -1.55 -0.52 4.41
CA PHE A 114 -1.51 -1.18 3.09
C PHE A 114 -0.15 -1.72 2.71
N PHE A 115 0.93 -1.11 3.21
CA PHE A 115 2.29 -1.42 2.77
C PHE A 115 3.19 -2.02 3.86
N VAL A 116 2.66 -2.20 5.07
CA VAL A 116 3.34 -2.91 6.18
C VAL A 116 2.46 -4.04 6.71
N ALA A 117 1.31 -3.75 7.31
CA ALA A 117 0.48 -4.76 7.96
C ALA A 117 -0.02 -5.80 6.95
N MET A 118 -0.64 -5.35 5.85
CA MET A 118 -1.17 -6.26 4.83
C MET A 118 -0.10 -7.18 4.20
N PRO A 119 1.04 -6.68 3.69
CA PRO A 119 2.08 -7.53 3.11
C PRO A 119 2.79 -8.43 4.14
N LEU A 120 2.87 -8.06 5.42
CA LEU A 120 3.39 -8.96 6.45
C LEU A 120 2.49 -10.18 6.61
N ILE A 121 1.18 -9.98 6.75
CA ILE A 121 0.21 -11.07 6.89
C ILE A 121 0.17 -11.91 5.61
N VAL A 122 0.08 -11.28 4.44
CA VAL A 122 0.12 -11.97 3.14
C VAL A 122 1.42 -12.74 2.93
N GLY A 123 2.57 -12.19 3.33
CA GLY A 123 3.87 -12.84 3.23
C GLY A 123 3.95 -14.10 4.11
N LEU A 124 3.45 -14.01 5.35
CA LEU A 124 3.38 -15.15 6.26
C LEU A 124 2.41 -16.23 5.75
N MET A 125 1.23 -15.84 5.23
CA MET A 125 0.29 -16.77 4.61
C MET A 125 0.93 -17.50 3.43
N ASN A 126 1.65 -16.75 2.58
CA ASN A 126 2.41 -17.30 1.46
C ASN A 126 3.41 -18.37 1.89
N ILE A 127 4.21 -18.12 2.91
CA ILE A 127 5.22 -19.08 3.36
C ILE A 127 4.56 -20.32 4.00
N VAL A 128 3.60 -20.10 4.90
CA VAL A 128 3.17 -21.11 5.87
C VAL A 128 1.96 -21.92 5.42
N VAL A 129 0.96 -21.30 4.76
CA VAL A 129 -0.32 -21.97 4.46
C VAL A 129 -0.15 -23.19 3.56
N PRO A 130 0.54 -23.12 2.40
CA PRO A 130 0.69 -24.31 1.53
C PRO A 130 1.39 -25.47 2.25
N LEU A 131 2.38 -25.16 3.10
CA LEU A 131 3.10 -26.16 3.89
C LEU A 131 2.19 -26.81 4.95
N GLN A 132 1.36 -26.03 5.63
CA GLN A 132 0.43 -26.52 6.66
C GLN A 132 -0.64 -27.47 6.10
N ILE A 133 -1.09 -27.24 4.86
CA ILE A 133 -2.09 -28.09 4.22
C ILE A 133 -1.50 -29.25 3.42
N GLY A 134 -0.17 -29.40 3.39
CA GLY A 134 0.53 -30.43 2.63
C GLY A 134 0.46 -30.24 1.11
N ALA A 135 0.27 -29.00 0.65
CA ALA A 135 0.33 -28.63 -0.77
C ALA A 135 1.78 -28.37 -1.19
N ARG A 136 2.08 -28.61 -2.47
CA ARG A 136 3.41 -28.30 -3.05
C ARG A 136 3.60 -26.81 -3.32
N ASP A 137 2.51 -26.13 -3.66
CA ASP A 137 2.47 -24.71 -4.00
C ASP A 137 1.03 -24.20 -3.86
N VAL A 138 0.79 -22.93 -4.18
CA VAL A 138 -0.55 -22.31 -4.27
C VAL A 138 -1.29 -22.69 -5.57
N ALA A 139 -2.60 -22.45 -5.60
CA ALA A 139 -3.47 -22.78 -6.73
C ALA A 139 -3.08 -22.07 -8.02
N PHE A 140 -2.66 -20.81 -7.91
CA PHE A 140 -2.27 -19.99 -9.04
C PHE A 140 -0.89 -19.35 -8.81
N PRO A 141 0.22 -20.05 -9.09
CA PRO A 141 1.57 -19.54 -8.81
C PRO A 141 1.94 -18.27 -9.59
N PHE A 142 1.52 -18.16 -10.85
CA PHE A 142 1.75 -16.95 -11.65
C PHE A 142 0.97 -15.74 -11.11
N LEU A 143 -0.30 -15.94 -10.78
CA LEU A 143 -1.14 -14.91 -10.16
C LEU A 143 -0.53 -14.44 -8.84
N ASN A 144 0.07 -15.34 -8.06
CA ASN A 144 0.78 -14.99 -6.84
C ASN A 144 1.96 -14.04 -7.06
N SER A 145 2.77 -14.30 -8.10
CA SER A 145 3.86 -13.41 -8.50
C SER A 145 3.34 -12.07 -9.01
N LEU A 146 2.27 -12.07 -9.81
CA LEU A 146 1.63 -10.84 -10.29
C LEU A 146 1.08 -10.00 -9.12
N SER A 147 0.41 -10.63 -8.15
CA SER A 147 -0.09 -9.94 -6.95
C SER A 147 1.02 -9.22 -6.19
N PHE A 148 2.18 -9.86 -6.05
CA PHE A 148 3.35 -9.25 -5.43
C PHE A 148 3.83 -8.02 -6.21
N TRP A 149 3.93 -8.13 -7.54
CA TRP A 149 4.41 -7.02 -8.36
C TRP A 149 3.42 -5.85 -8.46
N LEU A 150 2.11 -6.11 -8.40
CA LEU A 150 1.09 -5.06 -8.29
C LEU A 150 1.21 -4.31 -6.95
N PHE A 151 1.39 -5.05 -5.85
CA PHE A 151 1.68 -4.47 -4.54
C PHE A 151 2.95 -3.61 -4.56
N VAL A 152 4.06 -4.13 -5.11
CA VAL A 152 5.32 -3.38 -5.23
C VAL A 152 5.13 -2.13 -6.10
N SER A 153 4.38 -2.21 -7.19
CA SER A 153 4.10 -1.07 -8.06
C SER A 153 3.35 0.04 -7.31
N GLY A 154 2.34 -0.32 -6.50
CA GLY A 154 1.65 0.64 -5.63
C GLY A 154 2.58 1.26 -4.58
N ALA A 155 3.44 0.45 -3.95
CA ALA A 155 4.42 0.93 -2.99
C ALA A 155 5.45 1.88 -3.64
N LEU A 156 5.89 1.59 -4.86
CA LEU A 156 6.79 2.45 -5.62
C LEU A 156 6.14 3.78 -5.98
N LEU A 157 4.90 3.77 -6.48
CA LEU A 157 4.17 5.01 -6.79
C LEU A 157 4.02 5.92 -5.56
N MET A 158 3.68 5.33 -4.42
CA MET A 158 3.65 6.04 -3.14
C MET A 158 5.02 6.66 -2.80
N ASN A 159 6.11 5.91 -2.91
CA ASN A 159 7.44 6.44 -2.57
C ASN A 159 7.96 7.47 -3.58
N ILE A 160 7.58 7.38 -4.85
CA ILE A 160 7.92 8.39 -5.86
C ILE A 160 7.28 9.74 -5.51
N SER A 161 6.06 9.75 -4.96
CA SER A 161 5.37 10.99 -4.55
C SER A 161 6.13 11.81 -3.51
N LEU A 162 7.06 11.19 -2.76
CA LEU A 162 7.92 11.90 -1.81
C LEU A 162 8.91 12.84 -2.52
N PHE A 163 9.32 12.52 -3.74
CA PHE A 163 10.37 13.23 -4.46
C PHE A 163 9.88 13.96 -5.71
N VAL A 164 8.72 13.56 -6.24
CA VAL A 164 8.14 14.12 -7.46
C VAL A 164 6.66 14.41 -7.23
N GLY A 165 6.35 15.69 -7.06
CA GLY A 165 5.05 16.19 -6.64
C GLY A 165 4.96 16.16 -5.12
N GLU A 166 3.85 15.62 -4.63
CA GLU A 166 3.52 15.54 -3.22
C GLU A 166 2.57 14.36 -2.99
N PHE A 167 2.35 13.98 -1.73
CA PHE A 167 1.33 12.99 -1.40
C PHE A 167 0.03 13.65 -0.92
N ALA A 168 -1.06 12.88 -0.82
CA ALA A 168 -2.33 13.40 -0.35
C ALA A 168 -2.21 13.99 1.06
N ALA A 169 -2.80 15.16 1.28
CA ALA A 169 -2.92 15.82 2.59
C ALA A 169 -4.34 15.68 3.19
N THR A 170 -5.03 14.59 2.86
CA THR A 170 -6.48 14.43 3.11
C THR A 170 -6.82 13.34 4.14
N GLY A 171 -5.81 12.87 4.88
CA GLY A 171 -5.92 11.67 5.70
C GLY A 171 -5.93 10.38 4.87
N TRP A 172 -5.68 9.25 5.54
CA TRP A 172 -5.44 7.96 4.88
C TRP A 172 -6.62 7.39 4.08
N LEU A 173 -7.83 7.91 4.29
CA LEU A 173 -9.05 7.50 3.58
C LEU A 173 -9.54 8.53 2.54
N ALA A 174 -8.84 9.65 2.36
CA ALA A 174 -9.14 10.65 1.33
C ALA A 174 -10.62 11.06 1.24
N TYR A 175 -11.20 11.59 2.32
CA TYR A 175 -12.62 11.93 2.36
C TYR A 175 -12.98 13.10 1.43
N PRO A 176 -14.05 12.97 0.63
CA PRO A 176 -14.76 14.11 0.07
C PRO A 176 -15.41 14.94 1.19
N PRO A 177 -15.52 16.27 1.04
CA PRO A 177 -15.13 17.05 -0.14
C PRO A 177 -13.63 17.30 -0.28
N LEU A 178 -12.84 17.13 0.77
CA LEU A 178 -11.44 17.59 0.81
C LEU A 178 -10.57 16.94 -0.28
N SER A 179 -10.85 15.69 -0.63
CA SER A 179 -10.16 14.98 -1.73
C SER A 179 -10.67 15.32 -3.13
N GLY A 180 -11.72 16.14 -3.26
CA GLY A 180 -12.24 16.62 -4.54
C GLY A 180 -11.29 17.62 -5.22
N ILE A 181 -11.41 17.75 -6.54
CA ILE A 181 -10.51 18.62 -7.34
C ILE A 181 -10.63 20.11 -6.96
N GLU A 182 -11.76 20.53 -6.40
CA GLU A 182 -11.99 21.91 -5.93
C GLU A 182 -11.14 22.26 -4.71
N TYR A 183 -11.04 21.35 -3.74
CA TYR A 183 -10.33 21.58 -2.46
C TYR A 183 -8.89 21.08 -2.47
N SER A 184 -8.60 20.05 -3.26
CA SER A 184 -7.26 19.49 -3.44
C SER A 184 -6.95 19.36 -4.94
N PRO A 185 -6.62 20.47 -5.63
CA PRO A 185 -6.39 20.50 -7.08
C PRO A 185 -5.08 19.81 -7.50
N TRP A 186 -4.21 19.55 -6.53
CA TRP A 186 -2.87 19.01 -6.73
C TRP A 186 -2.87 17.49 -6.95
N VAL A 187 -1.68 16.95 -7.24
CA VAL A 187 -1.48 15.55 -7.64
C VAL A 187 -1.47 14.56 -6.48
N GLY A 188 -1.41 15.01 -5.23
CA GLY A 188 -1.27 14.15 -4.06
C GLY A 188 -2.38 13.10 -3.91
N VAL A 189 -3.64 13.52 -4.09
CA VAL A 189 -4.78 12.60 -4.09
C VAL A 189 -4.70 11.61 -5.25
N ASP A 190 -4.17 12.02 -6.40
CA ASP A 190 -4.04 11.14 -7.57
C ASP A 190 -3.01 10.02 -7.30
N TYR A 191 -1.89 10.34 -6.64
CA TYR A 191 -0.95 9.31 -6.15
C TYR A 191 -1.63 8.32 -5.21
N TRP A 192 -2.44 8.81 -4.25
CA TRP A 192 -3.19 7.95 -3.33
C TRP A 192 -4.15 7.01 -4.08
N LEU A 193 -4.93 7.55 -5.03
CA LEU A 193 -5.89 6.79 -5.83
C LEU A 193 -5.21 5.65 -6.59
N TRP A 194 -4.19 5.96 -7.40
CA TRP A 194 -3.56 4.97 -8.27
C TRP A 194 -2.68 3.98 -7.50
N ALA A 195 -1.97 4.42 -6.45
CA ALA A 195 -1.17 3.52 -5.63
C ALA A 195 -2.04 2.44 -4.96
N LEU A 196 -3.17 2.84 -4.39
CA LEU A 196 -4.09 1.91 -3.74
C LEU A 196 -4.93 1.10 -4.72
N GLN A 197 -5.33 1.66 -5.86
CA GLN A 197 -6.07 0.91 -6.87
C GLN A 197 -5.24 -0.26 -7.41
N ILE A 198 -3.98 -0.01 -7.77
CA ILE A 198 -3.07 -1.04 -8.30
C ILE A 198 -2.76 -2.09 -7.23
N SER A 199 -2.42 -1.66 -6.02
CA SER A 199 -2.14 -2.58 -4.90
C SER A 199 -3.38 -3.40 -4.49
N GLY A 200 -4.56 -2.77 -4.52
CA GLY A 200 -5.85 -3.39 -4.20
C GLY A 200 -6.21 -4.52 -5.16
N ILE A 201 -5.93 -4.36 -6.46
CA ILE A 201 -6.09 -5.46 -7.44
C ILE A 201 -5.20 -6.65 -7.04
N GLY A 202 -3.92 -6.41 -6.72
CA GLY A 202 -3.01 -7.47 -6.28
C GLY A 202 -3.49 -8.18 -5.01
N THR A 203 -4.06 -7.42 -4.08
CA THR A 203 -4.61 -7.96 -2.84
C THR A 203 -5.85 -8.83 -3.08
N LEU A 204 -6.77 -8.39 -3.94
CA LEU A 204 -7.94 -9.17 -4.33
C LEU A 204 -7.54 -10.49 -5.00
N LEU A 205 -6.57 -10.47 -5.92
CA LEU A 205 -6.05 -11.67 -6.58
C LEU A 205 -5.42 -12.64 -5.58
N THR A 206 -4.73 -12.12 -4.55
CA THR A 206 -4.20 -12.91 -3.44
C THR A 206 -5.31 -13.61 -2.67
N GLY A 207 -6.37 -12.88 -2.30
CA GLY A 207 -7.55 -13.43 -1.62
C GLY A 207 -8.15 -14.62 -2.36
N ILE A 208 -8.41 -14.45 -3.66
CA ILE A 208 -8.94 -15.51 -4.53
C ILE A 208 -8.00 -16.72 -4.55
N ASN A 209 -6.69 -16.49 -4.69
CA ASN A 209 -5.70 -17.55 -4.76
C ASN A 209 -5.69 -18.43 -3.51
N PHE A 210 -5.68 -17.84 -2.32
CA PHE A 210 -5.65 -18.59 -1.07
C PHE A 210 -6.99 -19.28 -0.76
N VAL A 211 -8.13 -18.67 -1.10
CA VAL A 211 -9.45 -19.34 -0.98
C VAL A 211 -9.44 -20.65 -1.78
N VAL A 212 -8.99 -20.60 -3.05
CA VAL A 212 -8.94 -21.80 -3.90
C VAL A 212 -7.90 -22.79 -3.38
N THR A 213 -6.71 -22.32 -2.99
CA THR A 213 -5.63 -23.16 -2.45
C THR A 213 -6.10 -23.96 -1.24
N ILE A 214 -6.70 -23.29 -0.25
CA ILE A 214 -7.14 -23.94 1.00
C ILE A 214 -8.30 -24.91 0.75
N LEU A 215 -9.22 -24.61 -0.16
CA LEU A 215 -10.35 -25.49 -0.40
C LEU A 215 -9.99 -26.71 -1.26
N ARG A 216 -9.10 -26.55 -2.25
CA ARG A 216 -8.90 -27.52 -3.35
C ARG A 216 -7.55 -28.24 -3.35
N MET A 217 -6.53 -27.78 -2.62
CA MET A 217 -5.17 -28.34 -2.69
C MET A 217 -4.68 -29.02 -1.41
N ARG A 218 -5.56 -29.22 -0.42
CA ARG A 218 -5.22 -29.94 0.81
C ARG A 218 -4.79 -31.38 0.55
N ALA A 219 -3.93 -31.90 1.43
CA ALA A 219 -3.55 -33.29 1.43
C ALA A 219 -4.76 -34.23 1.63
N PRO A 220 -4.73 -35.43 1.01
CA PRO A 220 -5.80 -36.42 1.18
C PRO A 220 -6.05 -36.76 2.67
N GLY A 221 -7.32 -36.82 3.06
CA GLY A 221 -7.73 -37.13 4.44
C GLY A 221 -7.83 -35.93 5.39
N MET A 222 -7.39 -34.73 4.97
CA MET A 222 -7.57 -33.49 5.71
C MET A 222 -8.94 -32.86 5.42
N THR A 223 -9.91 -33.10 6.31
CA THR A 223 -11.20 -32.41 6.28
C THR A 223 -11.04 -30.96 6.76
N LEU A 224 -12.04 -30.10 6.48
CA LEU A 224 -12.03 -28.69 6.93
C LEU A 224 -11.70 -28.58 8.43
N MET A 225 -12.40 -29.32 9.29
CA MET A 225 -12.21 -29.25 10.74
C MET A 225 -10.90 -29.87 11.25
N LYS A 226 -10.04 -30.41 10.36
CA LYS A 226 -8.71 -30.92 10.70
C LYS A 226 -7.58 -29.97 10.28
N MET A 227 -7.88 -28.84 9.65
CA MET A 227 -6.87 -27.85 9.26
C MET A 227 -6.27 -27.16 10.50
N PRO A 228 -4.99 -26.77 10.47
CA PRO A 228 -4.40 -25.93 11.52
C PRO A 228 -5.14 -24.61 11.69
N VAL A 229 -5.16 -24.08 12.91
CA VAL A 229 -5.88 -22.83 13.25
C VAL A 229 -5.42 -21.67 12.38
N PHE A 230 -4.11 -21.53 12.13
CA PHE A 230 -3.59 -20.47 11.25
C PHE A 230 -4.13 -20.57 9.81
N THR A 231 -4.30 -21.79 9.28
CA THR A 231 -4.91 -21.99 7.96
C THR A 231 -6.39 -21.60 7.98
N TRP A 232 -7.10 -21.88 9.08
CA TRP A 232 -8.50 -21.48 9.25
C TRP A 232 -8.68 -19.97 9.32
N THR A 233 -7.87 -19.27 10.12
CA THR A 233 -7.93 -17.80 10.20
C THR A 233 -7.52 -17.17 8.88
N SER A 234 -6.49 -17.71 8.21
CA SER A 234 -6.11 -17.33 6.85
C SER A 234 -7.27 -17.53 5.87
N PHE A 235 -8.00 -18.64 5.94
CA PHE A 235 -9.17 -18.86 5.10
C PHE A 235 -10.24 -17.79 5.30
N CYS A 236 -10.58 -17.48 6.56
CA CYS A 236 -11.55 -16.43 6.89
C CYS A 236 -11.09 -15.05 6.38
N ALA A 237 -9.83 -14.68 6.61
CA ALA A 237 -9.26 -13.43 6.11
C ALA A 237 -9.33 -13.34 4.57
N ASN A 238 -8.98 -14.41 3.86
CA ASN A 238 -9.03 -14.40 2.40
C ASN A 238 -10.47 -14.37 1.85
N VAL A 239 -11.45 -14.94 2.55
CA VAL A 239 -12.87 -14.76 2.21
C VAL A 239 -13.29 -13.29 2.38
N LEU A 240 -12.89 -12.65 3.49
CA LEU A 240 -13.17 -11.22 3.71
C LEU A 240 -12.51 -10.35 2.63
N ILE A 241 -11.28 -10.64 2.22
CA ILE A 241 -10.60 -9.93 1.12
C ILE A 241 -11.46 -9.97 -0.14
N VAL A 242 -11.92 -11.16 -0.53
CA VAL A 242 -12.71 -11.36 -1.76
C VAL A 242 -14.02 -10.56 -1.74
N VAL A 243 -14.63 -10.40 -0.57
CA VAL A 243 -15.92 -9.68 -0.42
C VAL A 243 -15.72 -8.17 -0.25
N ALA A 244 -14.70 -7.73 0.50
CA ALA A 244 -14.53 -6.34 0.91
C ALA A 244 -13.74 -5.49 -0.10
N PHE A 245 -12.67 -6.01 -0.71
CA PHE A 245 -11.82 -5.24 -1.63
C PHE A 245 -12.53 -4.71 -2.89
N PRO A 246 -13.54 -5.40 -3.46
CA PRO A 246 -14.33 -4.81 -4.54
C PRO A 246 -14.97 -3.47 -4.16
N ILE A 247 -15.36 -3.28 -2.89
CA ILE A 247 -15.96 -2.02 -2.41
C ILE A 247 -14.92 -0.89 -2.43
N LEU A 248 -13.69 -1.15 -1.96
CA LEU A 248 -12.59 -0.19 -2.06
C LEU A 248 -12.30 0.18 -3.52
N THR A 249 -12.20 -0.84 -4.37
CA THR A 249 -11.92 -0.70 -5.81
C THR A 249 -12.93 0.23 -6.48
N VAL A 250 -14.22 0.04 -6.19
CA VAL A 250 -15.30 0.89 -6.73
C VAL A 250 -15.25 2.28 -6.12
N SER A 251 -15.09 2.42 -4.81
CA SER A 251 -15.05 3.72 -4.12
C SER A 251 -13.93 4.62 -4.66
N ILE A 252 -12.73 4.07 -4.83
CA ILE A 252 -11.57 4.76 -5.43
C ILE A 252 -11.85 5.11 -6.90
N THR A 253 -12.46 4.19 -7.66
CA THR A 253 -12.80 4.44 -9.07
C THR A 253 -13.79 5.60 -9.20
N LEU A 254 -14.85 5.62 -8.38
CA LEU A 254 -15.83 6.70 -8.38
C LEU A 254 -15.20 8.05 -8.01
N LEU A 255 -14.33 8.08 -7.00
CA LEU A 255 -13.60 9.29 -6.63
C LEU A 255 -12.62 9.75 -7.72
N THR A 256 -12.01 8.80 -8.43
CA THR A 256 -11.16 9.09 -9.60
C THR A 256 -12.00 9.71 -10.72
N LEU A 257 -13.20 9.19 -10.99
CA LEU A 257 -14.10 9.75 -11.99
C LEU A 257 -14.54 11.18 -11.62
N ASP A 258 -14.82 11.45 -10.35
CA ASP A 258 -15.16 12.82 -9.89
C ASP A 258 -14.01 13.80 -10.15
N ARG A 259 -12.76 13.37 -9.93
CA ARG A 259 -11.58 14.22 -10.16
C ARG A 259 -11.20 14.39 -11.63
N TYR A 260 -11.33 13.34 -12.45
CA TYR A 260 -10.81 13.32 -13.82
C TYR A 260 -11.86 13.63 -14.89
N MET A 261 -13.10 13.17 -14.68
CA MET A 261 -14.18 13.28 -15.66
C MET A 261 -15.26 14.28 -15.24
N GLY A 262 -15.12 14.91 -14.06
CA GLY A 262 -16.09 15.86 -13.54
C GLY A 262 -17.46 15.22 -13.27
N THR A 263 -17.46 13.95 -12.85
CA THR A 263 -18.69 13.32 -12.35
C THR A 263 -19.06 13.90 -10.98
N HIS A 264 -20.29 13.63 -10.55
CA HIS A 264 -20.86 14.17 -9.31
C HIS A 264 -21.31 13.04 -8.38
N PHE A 265 -20.44 12.06 -8.12
CA PHE A 265 -20.76 10.98 -7.16
C PHE A 265 -20.73 11.53 -5.73
N PHE A 266 -19.65 12.24 -5.37
CA PHE A 266 -19.36 12.69 -4.01
C PHE A 266 -19.15 14.20 -3.90
N THR A 267 -19.45 14.98 -4.95
CA THR A 267 -19.37 16.45 -4.89
C THR A 267 -20.49 17.03 -4.01
N GLY A 268 -20.33 18.29 -3.57
CA GLY A 268 -21.34 18.99 -2.76
C GLY A 268 -22.43 19.68 -3.59
N ASP A 269 -22.25 19.74 -4.90
CA ASP A 269 -23.12 20.37 -5.88
C ASP A 269 -23.70 19.32 -6.84
N MET A 270 -24.55 19.77 -7.78
CA MET A 270 -25.01 18.97 -8.94
C MET A 270 -25.62 17.60 -8.60
N GLY A 271 -26.10 17.41 -7.36
CA GLY A 271 -26.76 16.19 -6.88
C GLY A 271 -25.83 15.15 -6.23
N GLY A 272 -24.53 15.44 -6.06
CA GLY A 272 -23.59 14.54 -5.39
C GLY A 272 -23.87 14.37 -3.89
N ASN A 273 -23.36 13.28 -3.30
CA ASN A 273 -23.51 12.99 -1.88
C ASN A 273 -22.21 12.50 -1.24
N GLN A 274 -21.53 13.41 -0.54
CA GLN A 274 -20.28 13.15 0.18
C GLN A 274 -20.40 12.01 1.22
N MET A 275 -21.54 11.91 1.91
CA MET A 275 -21.75 10.88 2.93
C MET A 275 -21.82 9.47 2.35
N MET A 276 -22.14 9.34 1.05
CA MET A 276 -22.10 8.05 0.37
C MET A 276 -20.67 7.49 0.32
N TYR A 277 -19.66 8.35 0.10
CA TYR A 277 -18.25 7.92 0.14
C TYR A 277 -17.90 7.35 1.51
N VAL A 278 -18.25 8.06 2.58
CA VAL A 278 -17.96 7.65 3.96
C VAL A 278 -18.61 6.30 4.26
N ASN A 279 -19.85 6.07 3.81
CA ASN A 279 -20.51 4.78 3.95
C ASN A 279 -19.76 3.67 3.19
N LEU A 280 -19.46 3.87 1.91
CA LEU A 280 -18.81 2.87 1.06
C LEU A 280 -17.40 2.53 1.56
N ILE A 281 -16.59 3.54 1.89
CA ILE A 281 -15.21 3.32 2.30
C ILE A 281 -15.15 2.56 3.64
N TRP A 282 -16.07 2.79 4.57
CA TRP A 282 -16.11 2.02 5.83
C TRP A 282 -16.76 0.65 5.70
N ALA A 283 -17.64 0.45 4.71
CA ALA A 283 -18.10 -0.89 4.36
C ALA A 283 -16.96 -1.81 3.90
N TRP A 284 -15.86 -1.24 3.37
CA TRP A 284 -14.58 -1.96 3.21
C TRP A 284 -13.68 -1.86 4.45
N GLY A 285 -13.52 -0.66 5.02
CA GLY A 285 -12.47 -0.37 6.01
C GLY A 285 -12.65 -1.11 7.34
N HIS A 286 -13.89 -1.42 7.74
CA HIS A 286 -14.11 -2.23 8.94
C HIS A 286 -13.78 -3.72 8.71
N PRO A 287 -14.22 -4.37 7.60
CA PRO A 287 -13.68 -5.68 7.22
C PRO A 287 -12.14 -5.73 7.13
N GLU A 288 -11.49 -4.68 6.62
CA GLU A 288 -10.02 -4.61 6.51
C GLU A 288 -9.32 -4.85 7.84
N VAL A 289 -9.81 -4.24 8.93
CA VAL A 289 -9.17 -4.45 10.24
C VAL A 289 -9.36 -5.89 10.76
N TYR A 290 -10.39 -6.60 10.33
CA TYR A 290 -10.56 -8.03 10.64
C TYR A 290 -9.71 -8.95 9.75
N ILE A 291 -9.31 -8.50 8.57
CA ILE A 291 -8.38 -9.24 7.71
C ILE A 291 -7.00 -9.33 8.37
N LEU A 292 -6.65 -8.35 9.23
CA LEU A 292 -5.34 -8.21 9.86
C LEU A 292 -5.21 -8.82 11.26
N ILE A 293 -6.31 -9.23 11.91
CA ILE A 293 -6.34 -9.76 13.30
C ILE A 293 -6.63 -11.26 13.35
#